data_AF-F2LRK8-F1
#
_entry.id   AF-F2LRK8-F1
#
_cell.length_a   1.000
_cell.length_b   1.000
_cell.length_c   1.000
_cell.angle_alpha   90.00
_cell.angle_beta   90.00
_cell.angle_gamma   90.00
#
_symmetry.space_group_name_H-M   'P 1'
#
loop_
_entity.id
_entity.type
_entity.pdbx_description
1 polymer ?
#
loop_
_entity_poly.entity_id
_entity_poly.type
_entity_poly.pdbx_seq_one_letter_code
_entity_poly.pdbx_strand_id
1 'polypeptide(L)'
;MKKSRFTDSQIMDTLKRVEAGLAVPDLCRELGISPATFYKWRSKSGGMDISLITRMKELEAENARLRKMYVEEKIKVEIVAEALAKRLRPSCRREVAMHAVSSRDISIRLACEASGISQACYRYVGRRSAENDGIANWLLRLTDNHRNWGFGLCFLYLRNVKGFGWNHKPVYLIYRELELNLRIKPRKRLVRQVPEPVAVPCAVNEVWSMDFMHDWPTDAASGCST
;
A
#
# COMPACT_ATOMS: atom_id res chain seq x y z
N MET A 1 27.56 27.78 5.83
CA MET A 1 28.92 28.38 5.89
C MET A 1 29.16 29.20 4.64
N LYS A 2 29.82 30.36 4.75
CA LYS A 2 30.22 31.13 3.55
C LYS A 2 31.25 30.32 2.75
N LYS A 3 31.08 30.26 1.43
CA LYS A 3 32.07 29.61 0.54
C LYS A 3 33.36 30.43 0.55
N SER A 4 34.50 29.74 0.64
CA SER A 4 35.83 30.37 0.50
C SER A 4 35.95 31.01 -0.88
N ARG A 5 36.68 32.14 -0.96
CA ARG A 5 36.98 32.81 -2.23
C ARG A 5 38.05 32.06 -3.05
N PHE A 6 38.83 31.20 -2.39
CA PHE A 6 39.89 30.40 -3.00
C PHE A 6 39.47 28.95 -3.13
N THR A 7 39.79 28.33 -4.27
CA THR A 7 39.61 26.89 -4.49
C THR A 7 40.69 26.10 -3.77
N ASP A 8 40.41 24.83 -3.45
CA ASP A 8 41.40 23.96 -2.80
C ASP A 8 42.67 23.78 -3.65
N SER A 9 42.56 23.80 -4.99
CA SER A 9 43.71 23.79 -5.89
C SER A 9 44.58 25.04 -5.73
N GLN A 10 43.96 26.23 -5.67
CA GLN A 10 44.68 27.48 -5.44
C GLN A 10 45.37 27.48 -4.07
N ILE A 11 44.70 26.98 -3.02
CA ILE A 11 45.30 26.87 -1.70
C ILE A 11 46.52 25.95 -1.73
N MET A 12 46.44 24.79 -2.40
CA MET A 12 47.56 23.86 -2.50
C MET A 12 48.73 24.39 -3.32
N ASP A 13 48.46 25.08 -4.43
CA ASP A 13 49.52 25.72 -5.24
C ASP A 13 50.25 26.78 -4.41
N THR A 14 49.54 27.51 -3.55
CA THR A 14 50.15 28.50 -2.67
C THR A 14 51.02 27.87 -1.58
N LEU A 15 50.63 26.69 -1.06
CA LEU A 15 51.44 25.93 -0.10
C LEU A 15 52.71 25.37 -0.78
N LYS A 16 52.58 24.82 -2.00
CA LYS A 16 53.72 24.31 -2.80
C LYS A 16 54.73 25.40 -3.14
N ARG A 17 54.26 26.62 -3.45
CA ARG A 17 55.11 27.80 -3.69
C ARG A 17 55.98 28.16 -2.48
N VAL A 18 55.45 28.05 -1.27
CA VAL A 18 56.23 28.27 -0.04
C VAL A 18 57.20 27.13 0.24
N GLU A 19 56.81 25.89 -0.03
CA GLU A 19 57.71 24.73 0.05
C GLU A 19 58.87 24.83 -0.96
N ALA A 20 58.65 25.46 -2.12
CA ALA A 20 59.68 25.76 -3.11
C ALA A 20 60.61 26.94 -2.74
N GLY A 21 60.42 27.57 -1.57
CA GLY A 21 61.34 28.57 -1.02
C GLY A 21 60.86 30.03 -1.06
N LEU A 22 59.60 30.30 -1.46
CA LEU A 22 59.05 31.66 -1.40
C LEU A 22 58.71 32.09 0.03
N ALA A 23 59.00 33.35 0.37
CA ALA A 23 58.71 33.91 1.67
C ALA A 23 57.19 34.10 1.87
N VAL A 24 56.66 33.58 2.98
CA VAL A 24 55.24 33.66 3.35
C VAL A 24 54.68 35.10 3.33
N PRO A 25 55.40 36.15 3.81
CA PRO A 25 54.90 37.52 3.81
C PRO A 25 54.62 38.08 2.40
N ASP A 26 55.45 37.72 1.42
CA ASP A 26 55.34 38.24 0.06
C ASP A 26 54.17 37.58 -0.68
N LEU A 27 54.00 36.28 -0.51
CA LEU A 27 52.86 35.53 -1.02
C LEU A 27 51.52 36.05 -0.46
N CYS A 28 51.51 36.40 0.84
CA CYS A 28 50.32 36.95 1.49
C CYS A 28 49.93 38.32 0.90
N ARG A 29 50.92 39.15 0.53
CA ARG A 29 50.71 40.44 -0.13
C ARG A 29 50.18 40.26 -1.56
N GLU A 30 50.73 39.32 -2.33
CA GLU A 30 50.29 39.03 -3.71
C GLU A 30 48.84 38.53 -3.77
N LEU A 31 48.47 37.61 -2.88
CA LEU A 31 47.14 36.99 -2.87
C LEU A 31 46.09 37.82 -2.11
N GLY A 32 46.51 38.90 -1.43
CA GLY A 32 45.65 39.71 -0.58
C GLY A 32 45.06 38.94 0.60
N ILE A 33 45.85 38.03 1.20
CA ILE A 33 45.46 37.22 2.36
C ILE A 33 46.28 37.59 3.59
N SER A 34 45.73 37.39 4.78
CA SER A 34 46.50 37.57 6.01
C SER A 34 47.41 36.35 6.27
N PRO A 35 48.58 36.53 6.92
CA PRO A 35 49.45 35.42 7.31
C PRO A 35 48.73 34.36 8.17
N ALA A 36 47.79 34.78 9.01
CA ALA A 36 46.96 33.87 9.81
C ALA A 36 46.09 32.94 8.94
N THR A 37 45.63 33.42 7.78
CA THR A 37 44.85 32.62 6.83
C THR A 37 45.72 31.55 6.17
N PHE A 38 46.96 31.91 5.80
CA PHE A 38 47.95 30.97 5.28
C PHE A 38 48.27 29.84 6.27
N TYR A 39 48.56 30.16 7.53
CA TYR A 39 48.85 29.12 8.53
C TYR A 39 47.64 28.24 8.84
N LYS A 40 46.42 28.79 8.77
CA LYS A 40 45.19 27.98 8.81
C LYS A 40 45.09 26.99 7.64
N TRP A 41 45.43 27.43 6.43
CA TRP A 41 45.48 26.54 5.26
C TRP A 41 46.56 25.47 5.41
N ARG A 42 47.76 25.85 5.86
CA ARG A 42 48.86 24.90 6.11
C ARG A 42 48.51 23.86 7.18
N SER A 43 47.81 24.25 8.24
CA SER A 43 47.33 23.30 9.26
C SER A 43 46.26 22.35 8.74
N LYS A 44 45.45 22.77 7.75
CA LYS A 44 44.30 21.99 7.27
C LYS A 44 44.63 21.11 6.05
N SER A 45 45.57 21.57 5.24
CA SER A 45 45.94 20.95 3.96
C SER A 45 47.42 20.58 3.85
N GLY A 46 48.25 20.96 4.83
CA GLY A 46 49.67 20.60 4.84
C GLY A 46 49.85 19.09 4.98
N GLY A 47 50.52 18.47 4.01
CA GLY A 47 50.78 17.03 3.96
C GLY A 47 49.76 16.21 3.16
N MET A 48 48.70 16.81 2.61
CA MET A 48 47.79 16.12 1.69
C MET A 48 48.02 16.58 0.25
N ASP A 49 48.21 15.64 -0.67
CA ASP A 49 48.28 15.96 -2.10
C ASP A 49 46.89 16.31 -2.68
N ILE A 50 46.85 17.06 -3.78
CA ILE A 50 45.62 17.53 -4.44
C ILE A 50 44.72 16.33 -4.82
N SER A 51 45.34 15.25 -5.29
CA SER A 51 44.66 13.99 -5.62
C SER A 51 43.95 13.38 -4.41
N LEU A 52 44.59 13.40 -3.24
CA LEU A 52 44.07 12.85 -1.99
C LEU A 52 42.93 13.71 -1.43
N ILE A 53 43.04 15.04 -1.48
CA ILE A 53 41.97 15.96 -1.04
C ILE A 53 40.72 15.77 -1.91
N THR A 54 40.89 15.62 -3.22
CA THR A 54 39.78 15.41 -4.16
C THR A 54 39.07 14.08 -3.85
N ARG A 55 39.83 13.00 -3.70
CA ARG A 55 39.30 11.67 -3.33
C ARG A 55 38.61 11.69 -1.97
N MET A 56 39.15 12.43 -0.99
CA MET A 56 38.55 12.52 0.35
C MET A 56 37.19 13.22 0.30
N LYS A 57 37.05 14.31 -0.44
CA LYS A 57 35.75 14.97 -0.65
C LYS A 57 34.74 14.10 -1.41
N GLU A 58 35.19 13.34 -2.40
CA GLU A 58 34.35 12.37 -3.10
C GLU A 58 33.84 11.30 -2.15
N LEU A 59 34.73 10.74 -1.31
CA LEU A 59 34.35 9.76 -0.29
C LEU A 59 33.42 10.34 0.78
N GLU A 60 33.62 11.59 1.19
CA GLU A 60 32.68 12.28 2.09
C GLU A 60 31.31 12.48 1.45
N ALA A 61 31.27 12.88 0.18
CA ALA A 61 30.02 13.04 -0.57
C ALA A 61 29.30 11.70 -0.75
N GLU A 62 30.04 10.63 -1.06
CA GLU A 62 29.49 9.29 -1.19
C GLU A 62 28.97 8.77 0.16
N ASN A 63 29.75 8.92 1.23
CA ASN A 63 29.31 8.57 2.58
C ASN A 63 28.04 9.35 2.99
N ALA A 64 27.93 10.64 2.63
CA ALA A 64 26.72 11.41 2.89
C ALA A 64 25.51 10.86 2.11
N ARG A 65 25.70 10.49 0.83
CA ARG A 65 24.66 9.87 -0.01
C ARG A 65 24.24 8.51 0.55
N LEU A 66 25.21 7.65 0.88
CA LEU A 66 24.97 6.32 1.43
C LEU A 66 24.26 6.37 2.78
N ARG A 67 24.66 7.28 3.68
CA ARG A 67 23.97 7.47 4.96
C ARG A 67 22.52 7.88 4.76
N LYS A 68 22.25 8.80 3.82
CA LYS A 68 20.88 9.20 3.50
C LYS A 68 20.06 8.02 2.97
N MET A 69 20.61 7.27 2.01
CA MET A 69 19.95 6.08 1.46
C MET A 69 19.67 5.03 2.53
N TYR A 70 20.65 4.74 3.39
CA TYR A 70 20.51 3.76 4.47
C TYR A 70 19.39 4.14 5.45
N VAL A 71 19.30 5.42 5.84
CA VAL A 71 18.24 5.89 6.72
C VAL A 71 16.86 5.72 6.06
N GLU A 72 16.71 6.14 4.80
CA GLU A 72 15.46 5.98 4.06
C GLU A 72 15.05 4.51 3.94
N GLU A 73 16.00 3.63 3.61
CA GLU A 73 15.74 2.18 3.47
C GLU A 73 15.42 1.51 4.80
N LYS A 74 16.15 1.87 5.86
CA LYS A 74 15.91 1.35 7.21
C LYS A 74 14.50 1.70 7.69
N ILE A 75 14.06 2.94 7.46
CA ILE A 75 12.71 3.40 7.77
C ILE A 75 11.65 2.60 6.98
N LYS A 76 11.88 2.34 5.68
CA LYS A 76 10.96 1.51 4.87
C LYS A 76 10.78 0.11 5.47
N VAL A 77 11.89 -0.53 5.83
CA VAL A 77 11.87 -1.87 6.44
C VAL A 77 11.09 -1.88 7.75
N GLU A 78 11.28 -0.88 8.61
CA GLU A 78 10.55 -0.77 9.88
C GLU A 78 9.04 -0.57 9.68
N ILE A 79 8.64 0.28 8.73
CA ILE A 79 7.23 0.48 8.39
C ILE A 79 6.61 -0.83 7.89
N VAL A 80 7.31 -1.55 7.00
CA VAL A 80 6.83 -2.83 6.46
C VAL A 80 6.73 -3.88 7.54
N ALA A 81 7.70 -3.98 8.44
CA ALA A 81 7.67 -4.92 9.56
C ALA A 81 6.47 -4.66 10.49
N GLU A 82 6.20 -3.39 10.82
CA GLU A 82 5.04 -2.99 11.61
C GLU A 82 3.72 -3.31 10.90
N ALA A 83 3.67 -3.14 9.58
CA ALA A 83 2.51 -3.45 8.76
C ALA A 83 2.24 -4.96 8.69
N LEU A 84 3.27 -5.78 8.52
CA LEU A 84 3.15 -7.24 8.45
C LEU A 84 2.68 -7.84 9.78
N ALA A 85 3.15 -7.30 10.91
CA ALA A 85 2.69 -7.73 12.24
C ALA A 85 1.17 -7.55 12.42
N LYS A 86 0.57 -6.55 11.77
CA LYS A 86 -0.86 -6.23 11.84
C LYS A 86 -1.73 -6.97 10.80
N ARG A 87 -1.15 -7.89 10.00
CA ARG A 87 -1.85 -8.73 8.99
C ARG A 87 -2.75 -7.91 8.05
N LEU A 88 -2.13 -6.97 7.34
CA LEU A 88 -2.84 -5.90 6.65
C LEU A 88 -3.74 -6.36 5.49
N ARG A 89 -5.01 -5.94 5.54
CA ARG A 89 -5.90 -5.90 4.36
C ARG A 89 -5.53 -4.71 3.46
N PRO A 90 -5.79 -4.76 2.15
CA PRO A 90 -5.55 -3.62 1.25
C PRO A 90 -6.22 -2.32 1.73
N SER A 91 -7.39 -2.41 2.37
CA SER A 91 -8.11 -1.27 2.96
C SER A 91 -7.33 -0.54 4.07
N CYS A 92 -6.48 -1.25 4.81
CA CYS A 92 -5.74 -0.71 5.95
C CYS A 92 -4.38 -0.11 5.56
N ARG A 93 -3.91 -0.30 4.31
CA ARG A 93 -2.59 0.20 3.86
C ARG A 93 -2.52 1.72 3.88
N ARG A 94 -3.63 2.39 3.58
CA ARG A 94 -3.75 3.86 3.67
C ARG A 94 -3.62 4.35 5.11
N GLU A 95 -4.27 3.69 6.04
CA GLU A 95 -4.22 4.03 7.47
C GLU A 95 -2.80 3.86 8.03
N VAL A 96 -2.10 2.78 7.63
CA VAL A 96 -0.68 2.58 8.00
C VAL A 96 0.21 3.70 7.46
N ALA A 97 0.03 4.10 6.21
CA ALA A 97 0.80 5.21 5.65
C ALA A 97 0.53 6.53 6.41
N MET A 98 -0.72 6.81 6.77
CA MET A 98 -1.10 7.98 7.57
C MET A 98 -0.49 7.94 8.97
N HIS A 99 -0.56 6.79 9.63
CA HIS A 99 0.07 6.58 10.93
C HIS A 99 1.59 6.74 10.86
N ALA A 100 2.25 6.21 9.83
CA ALA A 100 3.69 6.33 9.64
C ALA A 100 4.13 7.80 9.45
N VAL A 101 3.38 8.59 8.67
CA VAL A 101 3.64 10.03 8.52
C VAL A 101 3.47 10.75 9.86
N SER A 102 2.39 10.46 10.59
CA SER A 102 2.09 11.14 11.86
C SER A 102 3.00 10.73 13.02
N SER A 103 3.57 9.53 13.02
CA SER A 103 4.36 9.00 14.15
C SER A 103 5.86 9.23 13.99
N ARG A 104 6.36 9.30 12.75
CA ARG A 104 7.81 9.33 12.46
C ARG A 104 8.25 10.60 11.70
N ASP A 105 7.35 11.56 11.46
CA ASP A 105 7.60 12.80 10.70
C ASP A 105 8.24 12.57 9.32
N ILE A 106 7.79 11.52 8.63
CA ILE A 106 8.32 11.11 7.34
C ILE A 106 7.55 11.78 6.20
N SER A 107 8.23 12.00 5.07
CA SER A 107 7.55 12.44 3.84
C SER A 107 6.45 11.48 3.39
N ILE A 108 5.32 12.03 2.92
CA ILE A 108 4.20 11.24 2.38
C ILE A 108 4.66 10.25 1.30
N ARG A 109 5.63 10.66 0.47
CA ARG A 109 6.21 9.80 -0.58
C ARG A 109 6.83 8.53 0.01
N LEU A 110 7.71 8.68 1.00
CA LEU A 110 8.41 7.55 1.60
C LEU A 110 7.43 6.60 2.32
N ALA A 111 6.44 7.14 3.02
CA ALA A 111 5.40 6.34 3.66
C ALA A 111 4.53 5.57 2.65
N CYS A 112 4.18 6.19 1.52
CA CYS A 112 3.42 5.55 0.44
C CYS A 112 4.22 4.45 -0.25
N GLU A 113 5.50 4.69 -0.55
CA GLU A 113 6.41 3.67 -1.10
C GLU A 113 6.54 2.47 -0.15
N ALA A 114 6.77 2.73 1.14
CA ALA A 114 6.87 1.67 2.15
C ALA A 114 5.56 0.88 2.32
N SER A 115 4.41 1.56 2.22
CA SER A 115 3.09 0.92 2.38
C SER A 115 2.53 0.31 1.10
N GLY A 116 3.22 0.48 -0.04
CA GLY A 116 2.78 -0.02 -1.35
C GLY A 116 1.49 0.61 -1.86
N ILE A 117 1.29 1.92 -1.64
CA ILE A 117 0.12 2.67 -2.13
C ILE A 117 0.54 3.88 -2.97
N SER A 118 -0.35 4.35 -3.83
CA SER A 118 -0.11 5.59 -4.57
C SER A 118 -0.34 6.82 -3.69
N GLN A 119 0.37 7.92 -3.97
CA GLN A 119 0.14 9.18 -3.26
C GLN A 119 -1.28 9.74 -3.49
N ALA A 120 -1.92 9.38 -4.60
CA ALA A 120 -3.32 9.73 -4.87
C ALA A 120 -4.26 9.01 -3.89
N CYS A 121 -4.01 7.73 -3.60
CA CYS A 121 -4.76 6.98 -2.59
C CYS A 121 -4.59 7.58 -1.19
N TYR A 122 -3.37 7.98 -0.83
CA TYR A 122 -3.11 8.68 0.43
C TYR A 122 -3.91 9.98 0.55
N ARG A 123 -3.85 10.82 -0.49
CA ARG A 123 -4.52 12.14 -0.54
C ARG A 123 -6.03 12.04 -0.74
N TYR A 124 -6.54 10.90 -1.20
CA TYR A 124 -7.96 10.72 -1.41
C TYR A 124 -8.71 10.86 -0.09
N VAL A 125 -9.68 11.78 -0.08
CA VAL A 125 -10.66 11.93 0.98
C VAL A 125 -12.01 11.57 0.37
N GLY A 126 -12.68 10.57 0.95
CA GLY A 126 -14.02 10.21 0.51
C GLY A 126 -14.94 11.43 0.63
N ARG A 127 -15.65 11.78 -0.44
CA ARG A 127 -16.67 12.82 -0.36
C ARG A 127 -17.83 12.27 0.47
N ARG A 128 -18.01 12.80 1.68
CA ARG A 128 -19.18 12.53 2.51
C ARG A 128 -20.38 13.20 1.83
N SER A 129 -21.27 12.40 1.24
CA SER A 129 -22.49 12.94 0.64
C SER A 129 -23.50 13.18 1.75
N ALA A 130 -24.12 14.37 1.81
CA ALA A 130 -25.24 14.63 2.71
C ALA A 130 -26.39 13.62 2.50
N GLU A 131 -26.49 13.05 1.30
CA GLU A 131 -27.39 11.96 0.96
C GLU A 131 -27.09 10.68 1.75
N ASN A 132 -25.81 10.36 2.00
CA ASN A 132 -25.41 9.20 2.80
C ASN A 132 -25.86 9.35 4.25
N ASP A 133 -25.72 10.54 4.82
CA ASP A 133 -26.19 10.83 6.18
C ASP A 133 -27.73 10.75 6.24
N GLY A 134 -28.43 11.20 5.18
CA GLY A 134 -29.87 11.03 5.01
C GLY A 134 -30.30 9.55 4.98
N ILE A 135 -29.61 8.73 4.19
CA ILE A 135 -29.83 7.27 4.11
C ILE A 135 -29.61 6.63 5.48
N ALA A 136 -28.52 6.97 6.17
CA ALA A 136 -28.18 6.43 7.49
C ALA A 136 -29.27 6.73 8.52
N ASN A 137 -29.72 7.98 8.59
CA ASN A 137 -30.80 8.40 9.49
C ASN A 137 -32.11 7.66 9.23
N TRP A 138 -32.46 7.45 7.96
CA TRP A 138 -33.65 6.69 7.59
C TRP A 138 -33.55 5.22 7.97
N LEU A 139 -32.39 4.59 7.73
CA LEU A 139 -32.16 3.20 8.10
C LEU A 139 -32.28 3.00 9.60
N LEU A 140 -31.67 3.87 10.42
CA LEU A 140 -31.77 3.81 11.88
C LEU A 140 -33.22 3.93 12.36
N ARG A 141 -33.96 4.92 11.85
CA ARG A 141 -35.39 5.09 12.17
C ARG A 141 -36.22 3.85 11.80
N LEU A 142 -35.93 3.21 10.68
CA LEU A 142 -36.62 2.00 10.26
C LEU A 142 -36.29 0.80 11.15
N THR A 143 -35.03 0.64 11.54
CA THR A 143 -34.63 -0.47 12.41
C THR A 143 -35.12 -0.29 13.85
N ASP A 144 -35.24 0.94 14.33
CA ASP A 144 -35.81 1.24 15.65
C ASP A 144 -37.30 0.87 15.72
N ASN A 145 -38.05 1.24 14.68
CA ASN A 145 -39.48 0.95 14.58
C ASN A 145 -39.77 -0.52 14.20
N HIS A 146 -38.88 -1.14 13.43
CA HIS A 146 -39.08 -2.49 12.88
C HIS A 146 -37.86 -3.39 13.10
N ARG A 147 -37.69 -3.84 14.35
CA ARG A 147 -36.54 -4.66 14.79
C ARG A 147 -36.32 -5.98 14.04
N ASN A 148 -37.35 -6.51 13.38
CA ASN A 148 -37.28 -7.77 12.64
C ASN A 148 -36.97 -7.57 11.14
N TRP A 149 -36.88 -6.33 10.67
CA TRP A 149 -36.64 -6.06 9.27
C TRP A 149 -35.16 -6.21 8.93
N GLY A 150 -34.87 -7.09 7.98
CA GLY A 150 -33.57 -7.14 7.33
C GLY A 150 -33.45 -6.08 6.24
N PHE A 151 -32.23 -5.91 5.73
CA PHE A 151 -31.90 -4.95 4.67
C PHE A 151 -32.91 -4.91 3.51
N GLY A 152 -33.34 -6.07 3.00
CA GLY A 152 -34.25 -6.13 1.85
C GLY A 152 -35.59 -5.41 2.10
N LEU A 153 -36.17 -5.58 3.28
CA LEU A 153 -37.42 -4.90 3.66
C LEU A 153 -37.20 -3.40 3.86
N CYS A 154 -36.10 -3.01 4.50
CA CYS A 154 -35.74 -1.60 4.65
C CYS A 154 -35.57 -0.93 3.27
N PHE A 155 -34.84 -1.56 2.34
CA PHE A 155 -34.63 -1.02 1.00
C PHE A 155 -35.92 -0.93 0.19
N LEU A 156 -36.76 -1.98 0.21
CA LEU A 156 -38.06 -1.97 -0.47
C LEU A 156 -38.98 -0.88 0.09
N TYR A 157 -38.99 -0.67 1.40
CA TYR A 157 -39.76 0.42 2.01
C TYR A 157 -39.26 1.80 1.53
N LEU A 158 -37.94 2.01 1.55
CA LEU A 158 -37.35 3.28 1.10
C LEU A 158 -37.66 3.56 -0.38
N ARG A 159 -37.63 2.53 -1.23
CA ARG A 159 -37.87 2.68 -2.66
C ARG A 159 -39.35 2.79 -3.03
N ASN A 160 -40.21 1.98 -2.41
CA ASN A 160 -41.61 1.84 -2.84
C ASN A 160 -42.58 2.67 -2.00
N VAL A 161 -42.33 2.83 -0.69
CA VAL A 161 -43.23 3.60 0.20
C VAL A 161 -42.80 5.05 0.31
N LYS A 162 -41.49 5.29 0.50
CA LYS A 162 -40.96 6.66 0.54
C LYS A 162 -40.62 7.23 -0.83
N GLY A 163 -40.50 6.38 -1.85
CA GLY A 163 -40.25 6.82 -3.22
C GLY A 163 -38.82 7.32 -3.47
N PHE A 164 -37.86 6.98 -2.62
CA PHE A 164 -36.47 7.41 -2.83
C PHE A 164 -35.88 6.72 -4.07
N GLY A 165 -35.30 7.51 -4.98
CA GLY A 165 -34.60 7.05 -6.17
C GLY A 165 -33.23 6.40 -5.90
N TRP A 166 -32.89 6.12 -4.64
CA TRP A 166 -31.59 5.63 -4.24
C TRP A 166 -31.25 4.28 -4.86
N ASN A 167 -29.99 4.15 -5.28
CA ASN A 167 -29.45 2.87 -5.72
C ASN A 167 -29.26 1.96 -4.49
N HIS A 168 -29.56 0.68 -4.64
CA HIS A 168 -29.33 -0.35 -3.62
C HIS A 168 -27.88 -0.37 -3.10
N LYS A 169 -26.87 -0.18 -3.97
CA LYS A 169 -25.45 -0.31 -3.62
C LYS A 169 -25.02 0.63 -2.46
N PRO A 170 -25.20 1.96 -2.54
CA PRO A 170 -24.85 2.87 -1.44
C PRO A 170 -25.69 2.61 -0.18
N VAL A 171 -26.99 2.32 -0.32
CA VAL A 171 -27.85 2.00 0.83
C VAL A 171 -27.37 0.75 1.56
N TYR A 172 -26.96 -0.28 0.83
CA TYR A 172 -26.41 -1.52 1.41
C TYR A 172 -25.04 -1.30 2.06
N LEU A 173 -24.18 -0.47 1.47
CA LEU A 173 -22.89 -0.13 2.08
C LEU A 173 -23.08 0.56 3.42
N ILE A 174 -23.96 1.56 3.48
CA ILE A 174 -24.28 2.30 4.72
C ILE A 174 -24.95 1.37 5.74
N TYR A 175 -25.87 0.51 5.32
CA TYR A 175 -26.49 -0.48 6.20
C TYR A 175 -25.46 -1.42 6.85
N ARG A 176 -24.45 -1.84 6.09
CA ARG A 176 -23.34 -2.66 6.60
C ARG A 176 -22.39 -1.87 7.50
N GLU A 177 -22.12 -0.62 7.18
CA GLU A 177 -21.25 0.28 7.97
C GLU A 177 -21.88 0.60 9.33
N LEU A 178 -23.21 0.70 9.40
CA LEU A 178 -23.98 0.82 10.64
C LEU A 178 -24.14 -0.52 11.40
N GLU A 179 -23.56 -1.61 10.89
CA GLU A 179 -23.62 -2.96 11.48
C GLU A 179 -25.03 -3.50 11.79
N LEU A 180 -26.06 -3.02 11.08
CA LEU A 180 -27.47 -3.41 11.28
C LEU A 180 -27.80 -4.84 10.81
N ASN A 181 -26.80 -5.62 10.42
CA ASN A 181 -26.98 -6.96 9.87
C ASN A 181 -27.47 -7.92 10.95
N LEU A 182 -28.71 -8.36 10.82
CA LEU A 182 -29.27 -9.43 11.65
C LEU A 182 -28.44 -10.72 11.48
N ARG A 183 -28.07 -11.35 12.60
CA ARG A 183 -27.30 -12.60 12.58
C ARG A 183 -28.14 -13.72 11.96
N ILE A 184 -27.78 -14.13 10.74
CA ILE A 184 -28.41 -15.29 10.09
C ILE A 184 -27.92 -16.56 10.78
N LYS A 185 -28.84 -17.36 11.33
CA LYS A 185 -28.50 -18.70 11.83
C LYS A 185 -28.09 -19.58 10.64
N PRO A 186 -26.90 -20.22 10.66
CA PRO A 186 -26.49 -21.09 9.58
C PRO A 186 -27.49 -22.25 9.46
N ARG A 187 -27.89 -22.57 8.23
CA ARG A 187 -28.74 -23.74 8.00
C ARG A 187 -27.99 -24.99 8.46
N LYS A 188 -28.62 -25.81 9.30
CA LYS A 188 -28.05 -27.10 9.69
C LYS A 188 -27.77 -27.90 8.41
N ARG A 189 -26.53 -28.35 8.22
CA ARG A 189 -26.20 -29.26 7.13
C ARG A 189 -26.97 -30.56 7.39
N LEU A 190 -27.87 -30.92 6.49
CA LEU A 190 -28.55 -32.21 6.55
C LEU A 190 -27.49 -33.29 6.40
N VAL A 191 -27.41 -34.19 7.38
CA VAL A 191 -26.60 -35.40 7.28
C VAL A 191 -27.31 -36.29 6.27
N ARG A 192 -26.74 -36.43 5.07
CA ARG A 192 -27.20 -37.44 4.10
C ARG A 192 -26.56 -38.75 4.50
N GLN A 193 -27.36 -39.79 4.66
CA GLN A 193 -26.83 -41.14 4.82
C GLN A 193 -26.05 -41.51 3.54
N VAL A 194 -24.93 -42.20 3.70
CA VAL A 194 -24.19 -42.77 2.56
C VAL A 194 -25.12 -43.79 1.91
N PRO A 195 -25.37 -43.75 0.58
CA PRO A 195 -26.18 -44.76 -0.07
C PRO A 195 -25.51 -46.12 0.14
N GLU A 196 -26.28 -47.07 0.67
CA GLU A 196 -25.80 -48.45 0.80
C GLU A 196 -25.49 -49.02 -0.58
N PRO A 197 -24.37 -49.74 -0.75
CA PRO A 197 -24.09 -50.41 -2.00
C PRO A 197 -25.24 -51.38 -2.30
N VAL A 198 -25.82 -51.25 -3.49
CA VAL A 198 -26.90 -52.14 -3.94
C VAL A 198 -26.35 -53.57 -3.94
N ALA A 199 -27.03 -54.48 -3.25
CA ALA A 199 -26.65 -55.89 -3.23
C ALA A 199 -26.76 -56.47 -4.65
N VAL A 200 -25.69 -57.11 -5.11
CA VAL A 200 -25.68 -57.79 -6.41
C VAL A 200 -26.37 -59.15 -6.25
N PRO A 201 -27.44 -59.45 -6.98
CA PRO A 201 -28.10 -60.75 -6.91
C PRO A 201 -27.16 -61.87 -7.37
N CYS A 202 -27.19 -63.00 -6.66
CA CYS A 202 -26.40 -64.19 -6.92
C CYS A 202 -27.17 -65.26 -7.72
N ALA A 203 -28.49 -65.10 -7.85
CA ALA A 203 -29.35 -66.00 -8.63
C ALA A 203 -30.31 -65.26 -9.57
N VAL A 204 -30.73 -65.94 -10.64
CA VAL A 204 -31.77 -65.46 -11.55
C VAL A 204 -33.09 -65.34 -10.77
N ASN A 205 -33.81 -64.22 -10.94
CA ASN A 205 -35.07 -63.84 -10.27
C ASN A 205 -34.99 -63.45 -8.78
N GLU A 206 -33.80 -63.15 -8.25
CA GLU A 206 -33.63 -62.75 -6.85
C GLU A 206 -34.04 -61.29 -6.58
N VAL A 207 -33.91 -60.40 -7.58
CA VAL A 207 -34.28 -58.99 -7.48
C VAL A 207 -35.07 -58.58 -8.72
N TRP A 208 -36.14 -57.83 -8.51
CA TRP A 208 -36.89 -57.17 -9.58
C TRP A 208 -36.22 -55.83 -9.86
N SER A 209 -35.33 -55.77 -10.85
CA SER A 209 -34.88 -54.48 -11.38
C SER A 209 -36.02 -53.89 -12.22
N MET A 210 -36.32 -52.61 -11.99
CA MET A 210 -37.19 -51.88 -12.89
C MET A 210 -36.33 -51.49 -14.10
N ASP A 211 -36.28 -52.38 -15.11
CA ASP A 211 -35.55 -52.12 -16.35
C ASP A 211 -36.25 -50.98 -17.08
N PHE A 212 -35.68 -49.77 -16.98
CA PHE A 212 -36.06 -48.65 -17.83
C PHE A 212 -35.61 -48.94 -19.26
N MET A 213 -36.40 -49.72 -20.00
CA MET A 213 -36.31 -49.77 -21.46
C MET A 213 -36.68 -48.37 -21.97
N HIS A 214 -35.66 -47.62 -22.42
CA HIS A 214 -35.88 -46.38 -23.12
C HIS A 214 -36.19 -46.75 -24.58
N ASP A 215 -37.45 -46.60 -24.99
CA ASP A 215 -37.79 -46.69 -26.41
C ASP A 215 -37.02 -45.60 -27.15
N TRP A 216 -36.10 -46.03 -28.02
CA TRP A 216 -35.49 -45.16 -29.02
C TRP A 216 -36.43 -45.20 -30.24
N PRO A 217 -36.86 -44.05 -30.78
CA PRO A 217 -37.58 -44.07 -32.03
C PRO A 217 -36.62 -44.56 -33.13
N THR A 218 -36.89 -45.74 -33.69
CA THR A 218 -36.46 -46.05 -35.06
C THR A 218 -37.16 -45.04 -35.97
N ASP A 219 -36.45 -44.01 -36.39
CA ASP A 219 -36.82 -43.26 -37.59
C ASP A 219 -36.78 -44.25 -38.76
N ALA A 220 -37.93 -44.81 -39.10
CA ALA A 220 -38.13 -45.59 -40.30
C ALA A 220 -38.05 -44.66 -41.52
N ALA A 221 -36.81 -44.32 -41.91
CA ALA A 221 -36.51 -43.98 -43.28
C ALA A 221 -36.64 -45.25 -44.12
N SER A 222 -37.87 -45.57 -44.53
CA SER A 222 -38.15 -46.45 -45.67
C SER A 222 -39.19 -45.75 -46.52
N GLY A 223 -38.73 -45.09 -47.58
CA GLY A 223 -39.61 -44.63 -48.64
C GLY A 223 -40.29 -45.81 -49.34
N CYS A 224 -41.46 -45.56 -49.93
CA CYS A 224 -41.82 -46.17 -51.21
C CYS A 224 -42.95 -45.37 -51.87
N SER A 225 -42.60 -44.78 -53.01
CA SER A 225 -43.37 -44.49 -54.22
C SER A 225 -44.80 -45.04 -54.34
N THR A 226 -45.73 -44.16 -54.75
CA THR A 226 -46.39 -44.14 -56.08
C THR A 226 -46.89 -42.74 -56.38
#